data_AF-I3YZA7-F1
#
_entry.id   AF-I3YZA7-F1
#
_cell.length_a   1.000
_cell.length_b   1.000
_cell.length_c   1.000
_cell.angle_alpha   90.00
_cell.angle_beta   90.00
_cell.angle_gamma   90.00
#
_symmetry.space_group_name_H-M   'P 1'
#
loop_
_entity.id
_entity.type
_entity.pdbx_description
1 polymer ?
#
loop_
_entity_poly.entity_id
_entity_poly.type
_entity_poly.pdbx_seq_one_letter_code
_entity_poly.pdbx_strand_id
1 'polypeptide(L)'
;MILSKIQNLRLGYSEVFYNHKKYGVTRTDFNSGRSIKIYAEELGGNDFVSLNYYITNMRENLKPCEMSESKVIDFINNYKLI
;
A
#
# COMPACT_ATOMS: atom_id res chain seq x y z
N MET A 1 3.21 12.62 2.76
CA MET A 1 2.01 12.49 1.92
C MET A 1 1.91 11.05 1.48
N ILE A 2 0.90 10.31 1.94
CA ILE A 2 0.75 8.85 1.72
C ILE A 2 0.83 8.48 0.24
N LEU A 3 0.26 9.31 -0.63
CA LEU A 3 0.30 9.08 -2.08
C LEU A 3 1.72 8.97 -2.63
N SER A 4 2.66 9.84 -2.23
CA SER A 4 4.03 9.79 -2.76
C SER A 4 4.77 8.52 -2.33
N LYS A 5 4.50 8.02 -1.11
CA LYS A 5 4.98 6.71 -0.66
C LYS A 5 4.41 5.61 -1.55
N ILE A 6 3.07 5.53 -1.69
CA ILE A 6 2.42 4.57 -2.60
C ILE A 6 3.03 4.61 -4.01
N GLN A 7 3.31 5.81 -4.52
CA GLN A 7 3.86 6.00 -5.86
C GLN A 7 5.31 5.55 -6.02
N ASN A 8 6.08 5.41 -4.93
CA ASN A 8 7.42 4.83 -4.97
C ASN A 8 7.40 3.31 -5.20
N LEU A 9 6.28 2.63 -4.90
CA LEU A 9 6.09 1.23 -5.27
C LEU A 9 5.87 1.15 -6.78
N ARG A 10 6.56 0.21 -7.45
CA ARG A 10 6.38 -0.01 -8.89
C ARG A 10 4.97 -0.52 -9.17
N LEU A 11 4.43 -0.21 -10.34
CA LEU A 11 3.23 -0.89 -10.83
C LEU A 11 3.51 -2.39 -10.94
N GLY A 12 2.56 -3.22 -10.51
CA GLY A 12 2.77 -4.65 -10.36
C GLY A 12 3.44 -4.96 -9.02
N TYR A 13 4.48 -5.80 -9.04
CA TYR A 13 5.08 -6.37 -7.84
C TYR A 13 6.33 -5.60 -7.37
N SER A 14 6.51 -5.49 -6.07
CA SER A 14 7.71 -5.01 -5.39
C SER A 14 7.90 -5.78 -4.09
N GLU A 15 9.14 -5.88 -3.61
CA GLU A 15 9.41 -6.42 -2.27
C GLU A 15 9.83 -5.28 -1.34
N VAL A 16 9.40 -5.36 -0.09
CA VAL A 16 9.73 -4.36 0.93
C VAL A 16 10.08 -5.03 2.26
N PHE A 17 10.85 -4.33 3.09
CA PHE A 17 10.94 -4.61 4.52
C PHE A 17 9.98 -3.73 5.30
N TYR A 18 9.25 -4.33 6.23
CA TYR A 18 8.44 -3.63 7.23
C TYR A 18 8.51 -4.41 8.54
N ASN A 19 8.80 -3.75 9.65
CA ASN A 19 8.96 -4.37 10.97
C ASN A 19 9.85 -5.63 10.98
N HIS A 20 11.01 -5.55 10.31
CA HIS A 20 12.00 -6.64 10.17
C HIS A 20 11.49 -7.88 9.43
N LYS A 21 10.34 -7.79 8.77
CA LYS A 21 9.74 -8.84 7.96
C LYS A 21 9.72 -8.43 6.49
N LYS A 22 9.81 -9.41 5.61
CA LYS A 22 9.76 -9.21 4.16
C LYS A 22 8.31 -9.33 3.68
N TYR A 23 7.86 -8.35 2.90
CA TYR A 23 6.53 -8.34 2.29
C TYR A 23 6.64 -8.30 0.77
N GLY A 24 5.80 -9.08 0.10
CA GLY A 24 5.50 -8.90 -1.32
C GLY A 24 4.36 -7.91 -1.45
N VAL A 25 4.54 -6.88 -2.27
CA VAL A 25 3.58 -5.78 -2.43
C VAL A 25 3.19 -5.68 -3.89
N THR A 26 1.88 -5.80 -4.15
CA THR A 26 1.29 -5.59 -5.45
C THR A 26 0.54 -4.26 -5.49
N ARG A 27 0.92 -3.40 -6.43
CA ARG A 27 0.21 -2.17 -6.77
C ARG A 27 -0.52 -2.31 -8.10
N THR A 28 -1.78 -1.91 -8.13
CA THR A 28 -2.56 -1.82 -9.36
C THR A 28 -3.26 -0.48 -9.43
N ASP A 29 -3.06 0.22 -10.53
CA ASP A 29 -3.67 1.52 -10.77
C ASP A 29 -4.84 1.37 -11.76
N PHE A 30 -5.93 2.06 -11.46
CA PHE A 30 -7.15 2.17 -12.25
C PHE A 30 -7.46 3.64 -12.50
N ASN A 31 -8.40 3.91 -13.41
CA ASN A 31 -8.89 5.27 -13.69
C ASN A 31 -7.75 6.27 -13.96
N SER A 32 -6.76 5.87 -14.75
CA SER A 32 -5.57 6.69 -15.06
C SER A 32 -4.80 7.14 -13.81
N GLY A 33 -4.66 6.26 -12.81
CA GLY A 33 -3.93 6.54 -11.56
C GLY A 33 -4.76 7.25 -10.49
N ARG A 34 -6.04 7.53 -10.74
CA ARG A 34 -6.95 8.13 -9.72
C ARG A 34 -7.49 7.11 -8.72
N SER A 35 -7.25 5.83 -8.94
CA SER A 35 -7.65 4.76 -8.03
C SER A 35 -6.52 3.75 -7.95
N ILE A 36 -5.92 3.59 -6.78
CA ILE A 36 -4.76 2.73 -6.57
C ILE A 36 -5.15 1.65 -5.57
N LYS A 37 -4.98 0.38 -5.94
CA LYS A 37 -5.11 -0.76 -5.04
C LYS A 37 -3.72 -1.20 -4.62
N ILE A 38 -3.54 -1.42 -3.31
CA ILE A 38 -2.34 -2.03 -2.75
C ILE A 38 -2.75 -3.30 -2.01
N TYR A 39 -2.03 -4.38 -2.28
CA TYR A 39 -2.07 -5.60 -1.49
C TYR A 39 -0.64 -5.98 -1.11
N ALA A 40 -0.37 -6.14 0.17
CA ALA A 40 0.91 -6.57 0.69
C ALA A 40 0.72 -7.80 1.57
N GLU A 41 1.52 -8.85 1.36
CA GLU A 41 1.51 -10.08 2.15
C GLU A 41 2.90 -10.38 2.69
N GLU A 42 2.98 -10.84 3.94
CA GLU A 42 4.24 -11.27 4.55
C GLU A 42 4.73 -12.55 3.87
N LEU A 43 5.95 -12.55 3.32
CA LEU A 43 6.50 -13.68 2.56
C LEU A 43 6.95 -14.87 3.43
N GLY A 44 6.84 -14.75 4.75
CA GLY A 44 7.21 -15.78 5.71
C GLY A 44 6.19 -15.95 6.84
N GLY A 45 4.98 -15.40 6.69
CA GLY A 45 3.95 -15.41 7.72
C GLY A 45 2.56 -15.27 7.13
N ASN A 46 1.59 -14.94 7.98
CA ASN A 46 0.17 -14.82 7.60
C ASN A 46 -0.34 -13.38 7.71
N ASP A 47 0.55 -12.41 7.94
CA ASP A 47 0.16 -11.00 8.01
C ASP A 47 -0.02 -10.41 6.62
N PHE A 48 -0.95 -9.47 6.50
CA PHE A 48 -1.19 -8.75 5.25
C PHE A 48 -1.71 -7.33 5.52
N VAL A 49 -1.52 -6.48 4.51
CA VAL A 49 -2.00 -5.10 4.44
C VAL A 49 -2.69 -4.88 3.10
N SER A 50 -3.95 -4.47 3.11
CA SER A 50 -4.72 -4.20 1.89
C SER A 50 -5.46 -2.88 1.98
N LEU A 51 -5.39 -2.08 0.92
CA LEU A 51 -6.09 -0.80 0.85
C LEU A 51 -6.48 -0.42 -0.59
N ASN A 52 -7.43 0.50 -0.69
CA ASN A 52 -7.68 1.29 -1.89
C ASN A 52 -7.43 2.77 -1.59
N TYR A 53 -6.81 3.47 -2.52
CA TYR A 53 -6.54 4.90 -2.45
C TYR A 53 -7.22 5.60 -3.60
N TYR A 54 -8.07 6.57 -3.30
CA TYR A 54 -8.86 7.29 -4.29
C TYR A 54 -8.47 8.75 -4.34
N ILE A 55 -8.24 9.26 -5.54
CA ILE A 55 -7.97 10.66 -5.81
C ILE A 55 -9.20 11.22 -6.53
N THR A 56 -9.89 12.14 -5.86
CA THR A 56 -11.05 12.86 -6.42
C THR A 56 -10.72 14.34 -6.57
N ASN A 57 -11.54 15.08 -7.31
CA ASN A 57 -11.36 16.52 -7.48
C ASN A 57 -11.42 17.32 -6.17
N MET A 58 -12.03 16.75 -5.12
CA MET A 58 -12.21 17.42 -3.83
C MET A 58 -11.22 16.94 -2.76
N ARG A 59 -10.85 15.65 -2.77
CA ARG A 59 -9.99 15.06 -1.74
C ARG A 59 -9.35 13.74 -2.18
N GLU A 60 -8.30 13.39 -1.46
CA GLU A 60 -7.75 12.04 -1.41
C GLU A 60 -8.47 11.22 -0.32
N ASN A 61 -8.64 9.92 -0.53
CA ASN A 61 -9.28 9.03 0.43
C ASN A 61 -8.55 7.70 0.50
N LEU A 62 -8.09 7.33 1.70
CA LEU A 62 -7.49 6.03 1.98
C LEU A 62 -8.54 5.11 2.59
N LYS A 63 -8.74 3.94 2.01
CA LYS A 63 -9.75 2.97 2.43
C LYS A 63 -9.12 1.59 2.66
N PRO A 64 -8.84 1.22 3.93
CA PRO A 64 -8.38 -0.13 4.28
C PRO A 64 -9.41 -1.19 3.90
N CYS A 65 -8.94 -2.41 3.62
CA CYS A 65 -9.77 -3.60 3.56
C CYS A 65 -9.51 -4.43 4.81
N GLU A 66 -10.53 -4.79 5.60
CA GLU A 66 -10.44 -5.79 6.69
C GLU A 66 -9.58 -5.41 7.92
N MET A 67 -8.92 -4.24 7.93
CA MET A 67 -8.03 -3.80 9.02
C MET A 67 -8.18 -2.31 9.33
N SER A 68 -7.54 -1.86 10.42
CA SER A 68 -7.57 -0.46 10.82
C SER A 68 -6.80 0.46 9.86
N GLU A 69 -7.25 1.70 9.79
CA GLU A 69 -6.53 2.76 9.06
C GLU A 69 -5.12 2.98 9.62
N SER A 70 -4.97 2.92 10.95
CA SER A 70 -3.67 3.06 11.61
C SER A 70 -2.64 2.03 11.14
N LYS A 71 -3.03 0.75 10.98
CA LYS A 71 -2.13 -0.30 10.48
C LYS A 71 -1.67 0.00 9.05
N VAL A 72 -2.59 0.41 8.20
CA VAL A 72 -2.30 0.74 6.81
C VAL A 72 -1.37 1.95 6.71
N ILE A 73 -1.66 3.01 7.46
CA ILE A 73 -0.84 4.23 7.49
C ILE A 73 0.56 3.92 8.00
N ASP A 74 0.67 3.12 9.07
CA ASP A 74 1.96 2.72 9.64
C ASP A 74 2.79 1.94 8.62
N PHE A 75 2.19 0.95 7.95
CA PHE A 75 2.83 0.19 6.89
C PHE A 75 3.36 1.10 5.77
N ILE A 76 2.50 1.95 5.19
CA ILE A 76 2.85 2.81 4.06
C ILE A 76 3.96 3.82 4.42
N ASN A 77 3.99 4.31 5.66
CA ASN A 77 5.01 5.27 6.07
C ASN A 77 6.36 4.60 6.33
N ASN A 78 6.37 3.36 6.84
CA ASN A 78 7.55 2.71 7.41
C ASN A 78 8.14 1.57 6.59
N TYR A 79 7.51 1.13 5.50
CA TYR A 79 8.14 0.16 4.61
C TYR A 79 9.41 0.74 3.98
N LYS A 80 10.34 -0.15 3.61
CA LYS A 80 11.56 0.17 2.87
C LYS A 80 11.66 -0.74 1.66
N LEU A 81 11.82 -0.14 0.47
CA LEU A 81 12.07 -0.91 -0.76
C LEU A 81 13.36 -1.73 -0.61
N ILE A 82 13.34 -2.91 -1.22
CA ILE A 82 14.50 -3.78 -1.40
C ILE A 82 15.13 -3.51 -2.76
#